data_AF-A0A932QV09-F1
#
_entry.id   AF-A0A932QV09-F1
#
_cell.length_a   1.000
_cell.length_b   1.000
_cell.length_c   1.000
_cell.angle_alpha   90.00
_cell.angle_beta   90.00
_cell.angle_gamma   90.00
#
_symmetry.space_group_name_H-M   'P 1'
#
loop_
_entity.id
_entity.type
_entity.pdbx_description
1 polymer ?
#
loop_
_entity_poly.entity_id
_entity_poly.type
_entity_poly.pdbx_seq_one_letter_code
_entity_poly.pdbx_strand_id
1 'polypeptide(L)'
;MQSIIQLKREGIKCSYTEKDIDDLLKHFSENHWVKLPKLLDEEILGLIQEKIKIGDFYSKSYKKKIGLDSKELRLKDKQAIGLLEFLTNDPKFFELIEKITSSKKIGCFSGRIYRLSPDADTLDAWHDDNVDNRMIAMSVNLSTEVYEGGSLQIKDFTTDKIIQEVKNTGFGDAVIFRISNYLDHRVTEVKGKAHRTAYAGWFFSEPFYKPVFKPVAKNRTNDNSYEKLPQVQLSASVKKNRNLFSKYFNERLHVFNPFSTSCFALNAVGERVLQVIDKPFTVSEVKNVLLKEFDIETEQCEKDLLYLLKEMEENGLVSIE
;
A
#
# COMPACT_ATOMS: atom_id res chain seq x y z
N MET A 1 1.43 15.11 17.24
CA MET A 1 0.07 15.14 16.68
C MET A 1 -0.40 13.71 16.53
N GLN A 2 -1.59 13.38 17.01
CA GLN A 2 -2.18 12.05 16.83
C GLN A 2 -2.66 11.91 15.38
N SER A 3 -2.47 10.75 14.76
CA SER A 3 -2.93 10.52 13.39
C SER A 3 -4.43 10.27 13.38
N ILE A 4 -5.16 10.99 12.53
CA ILE A 4 -6.60 10.79 12.30
C ILE A 4 -6.87 9.83 11.13
N ILE A 5 -5.85 9.54 10.30
CA ILE A 5 -5.91 8.69 9.11
C ILE A 5 -4.61 7.87 9.06
N GLN A 6 -4.71 6.56 9.23
CA GLN A 6 -3.54 5.67 9.26
C GLN A 6 -3.77 4.41 8.45
N LEU A 7 -2.85 4.08 7.55
CA LEU A 7 -2.76 2.80 6.87
C LEU A 7 -2.07 1.81 7.81
N LYS A 8 -2.71 0.66 8.06
CA LYS A 8 -2.24 -0.39 8.96
C LYS A 8 -2.26 -1.76 8.30
N ARG A 9 -1.75 -2.76 9.01
CA ARG A 9 -1.80 -4.18 8.63
C ARG A 9 -3.19 -4.66 8.23
N GLU A 10 -4.24 -4.23 8.95
CA GLU A 10 -5.64 -4.58 8.70
C GLU A 10 -6.39 -3.57 7.80
N GLY A 11 -5.65 -2.74 7.06
CA GLY A 11 -6.20 -1.70 6.19
C GLY A 11 -6.25 -0.33 6.85
N ILE A 12 -7.02 0.59 6.27
CA ILE A 12 -7.12 1.96 6.78
C ILE A 12 -7.90 2.06 8.11
N LYS A 13 -7.38 2.83 9.05
CA LYS A 13 -8.05 3.27 10.28
C LYS A 13 -8.26 4.77 10.23
N CYS A 14 -9.49 5.19 10.50
CA CYS A 14 -9.91 6.58 10.51
C CYS A 14 -10.48 6.92 11.89
N SER A 15 -10.10 8.08 12.43
CA SER A 15 -10.64 8.65 13.67
C SER A 15 -10.94 10.16 13.53
N TYR A 16 -11.10 10.62 12.29
CA TYR A 16 -11.46 11.99 11.97
C TYR A 16 -12.95 12.25 12.20
N THR A 17 -13.28 13.52 12.44
CA THR A 17 -14.63 14.08 12.38
C THR A 17 -14.91 14.65 10.98
N GLU A 18 -16.16 14.97 10.66
CA GLU A 18 -16.49 15.66 9.40
C GLU A 18 -15.77 17.01 9.29
N LYS A 19 -15.70 17.76 10.40
CA LYS A 19 -14.97 19.03 10.46
C LYS A 19 -13.49 18.87 10.09
N ASP A 20 -12.83 17.78 10.51
CA ASP A 20 -11.44 17.54 10.14
C ASP A 20 -11.29 17.38 8.63
N ILE A 21 -12.24 16.71 7.96
CA ILE A 21 -12.25 16.56 6.51
C ILE A 21 -12.49 17.90 5.82
N ASP A 22 -13.43 18.70 6.31
CA ASP A 22 -13.70 20.04 5.78
C ASP A 22 -12.49 20.96 5.91
N ASP A 23 -11.79 20.92 7.05
CA ASP A 23 -10.56 21.68 7.29
C ASP A 23 -9.43 21.24 6.33
N LEU A 24 -9.27 19.93 6.10
CA LEU A 24 -8.31 19.39 5.12
C LEU A 24 -8.65 19.79 3.69
N LEU A 25 -9.95 19.73 3.31
CA LEU A 25 -10.43 20.12 2.00
C LEU A 25 -10.21 21.61 1.73
N LYS A 26 -10.57 22.47 2.70
CA LYS A 26 -10.33 23.90 2.62
C LYS A 26 -8.84 24.21 2.49
N HIS A 27 -8.00 23.56 3.28
CA HIS A 27 -6.57 23.75 3.19
C HIS A 27 -6.01 23.35 1.81
N PHE A 28 -6.45 22.19 1.28
CA PHE A 28 -6.02 21.71 -0.02
C PHE A 28 -6.50 22.59 -1.19
N SER A 29 -7.69 23.18 -1.09
CA SER A 29 -8.21 24.09 -2.10
C SER A 29 -7.44 25.41 -2.15
N GLU A 30 -7.09 25.96 -0.98
CA GLU A 30 -6.37 27.23 -0.83
C GLU A 30 -4.86 27.09 -1.09
N ASN A 31 -4.26 25.96 -0.72
CA ASN A 31 -2.80 25.80 -0.69
C ASN A 31 -2.27 24.79 -1.70
N HIS A 32 -3.12 24.06 -2.42
CA HIS A 32 -2.74 23.00 -3.37
C HIS A 32 -2.01 21.80 -2.76
N TRP A 33 -1.92 21.72 -1.43
CA TRP A 33 -1.37 20.57 -0.72
C TRP A 33 -2.07 20.37 0.61
N VAL A 34 -1.90 19.19 1.19
CA VAL A 34 -2.28 18.88 2.57
C VAL A 34 -1.33 17.84 3.14
N LYS A 35 -1.12 17.84 4.46
CA LYS A 35 -0.29 16.87 5.15
C LYS A 35 -1.14 15.90 5.96
N LEU A 36 -0.81 14.61 5.88
CA LEU A 36 -1.39 13.55 6.69
C LEU A 36 -0.28 13.02 7.62
N PRO A 37 -0.24 13.47 8.88
CA PRO A 37 0.80 13.05 9.83
C PRO A 37 0.69 11.57 10.16
N LYS A 38 1.83 10.87 10.22
CA LYS A 38 1.93 9.44 10.54
C LYS A 38 0.90 8.59 9.76
N LEU A 39 0.84 8.80 8.44
CA LEU A 39 -0.07 8.06 7.56
C LEU A 39 0.25 6.56 7.60
N LEU A 40 1.53 6.19 7.60
CA LEU A 40 1.94 4.80 7.82
C LEU A 40 2.10 4.55 9.32
N ASP A 41 1.61 3.40 9.79
CA ASP A 41 1.83 2.97 11.17
C ASP A 41 3.26 2.48 11.42
N GLU A 42 3.64 2.43 12.70
CA GLU A 42 5.01 2.12 13.13
C GLU A 42 5.45 0.71 12.73
N GLU A 43 4.52 -0.26 12.69
CA GLU A 43 4.81 -1.63 12.27
C GLU A 43 5.18 -1.69 10.78
N ILE A 44 4.37 -1.06 9.92
CA ILE A 44 4.67 -0.96 8.48
C ILE A 44 5.98 -0.24 8.26
N LEU A 45 6.20 0.88 8.96
CA LEU A 45 7.42 1.65 8.85
C LEU A 45 8.65 0.83 9.21
N GLY A 46 8.60 0.04 10.29
CA GLY A 46 9.68 -0.88 10.66
C GLY A 46 10.02 -1.87 9.54
N LEU A 47 9.00 -2.54 8.99
CA LEU A 47 9.18 -3.50 7.91
C LEU A 47 9.77 -2.87 6.63
N ILE A 48 9.30 -1.67 6.26
CA ILE A 48 9.81 -0.95 5.10
C ILE A 48 11.25 -0.50 5.32
N GLN A 49 11.63 -0.08 6.53
CA GLN A 49 13.02 0.29 6.85
C GLN A 49 13.98 -0.88 6.74
N GLU A 50 13.59 -2.07 7.21
CA GLU A 50 14.42 -3.27 7.04
C GLU A 50 14.74 -3.53 5.57
N LYS A 51 13.73 -3.40 4.70
CA LYS A 51 13.89 -3.54 3.24
C LYS A 51 14.73 -2.43 2.63
N ILE A 52 14.55 -1.18 3.05
CA ILE A 52 15.36 -0.05 2.57
C ILE A 52 16.83 -0.20 2.97
N LYS A 53 17.11 -0.72 4.17
CA LYS A 53 18.47 -0.87 4.69
C LYS A 53 19.30 -1.90 3.92
N ILE A 54 18.68 -3.01 3.52
CA ILE A 54 19.37 -4.10 2.80
C ILE A 54 19.19 -4.03 1.28
N GLY A 55 18.26 -3.22 0.81
CA GLY A 55 17.83 -3.20 -0.58
C GLY A 55 18.73 -2.37 -1.48
N ASP A 56 18.94 -2.88 -2.69
CA ASP A 56 19.69 -2.17 -3.72
C ASP A 56 18.90 -1.00 -4.32
N PHE A 57 19.63 0.07 -4.64
CA PHE A 57 19.10 1.19 -5.40
C PHE A 57 19.71 1.22 -6.81
N TYR A 58 18.95 1.66 -7.80
CA TYR A 58 19.44 1.94 -9.14
C TYR A 58 19.14 3.37 -9.56
N SER A 59 20.04 3.96 -10.34
CA SER A 59 19.83 5.30 -10.88
C SER A 59 18.78 5.27 -12.00
N LYS A 60 17.84 6.21 -11.93
CA LYS A 60 16.84 6.45 -12.97
C LYS A 60 16.85 7.93 -13.35
N SER A 61 17.09 8.19 -14.62
CA SER A 61 17.08 9.54 -15.19
C SER A 61 15.85 9.76 -16.07
N TYR A 62 15.36 10.99 -16.06
CA TYR A 62 14.22 11.48 -16.82
C TYR A 62 14.70 12.62 -17.70
N LYS A 63 14.86 12.33 -18.98
CA LYS A 63 15.29 13.33 -19.94
C LYS A 63 14.15 14.29 -20.25
N LYS A 64 14.38 15.58 -20.07
CA LYS A 64 13.44 16.61 -20.52
C LYS A 64 13.84 17.13 -21.90
N LYS A 65 12.84 17.55 -22.67
CA LYS A 65 13.08 18.26 -23.94
C LYS A 65 13.64 19.66 -23.70
N ILE A 66 13.25 20.29 -22.59
CA ILE A 66 13.62 21.64 -22.17
C ILE A 66 13.82 21.61 -20.65
N GLY A 67 14.88 22.26 -20.16
CA GLY A 67 15.22 22.33 -18.73
C GLY A 67 16.20 21.24 -18.28
N LEU A 68 16.39 21.14 -16.96
CA LEU A 68 17.28 20.14 -16.35
C LEU A 68 16.60 18.77 -16.31
N ASP A 69 17.41 17.73 -16.53
CA ASP A 69 16.97 16.35 -16.33
C ASP A 69 16.74 16.06 -14.85
N SER A 70 15.70 15.28 -14.54
CA SER A 70 15.54 14.74 -13.19
C SER A 70 16.29 13.42 -13.07
N LYS A 71 16.89 13.16 -11.92
CA LYS A 71 17.59 11.91 -11.62
C LYS A 71 17.35 11.51 -10.18
N GLU A 72 17.00 10.26 -9.96
CA GLU A 72 16.72 9.70 -8.64
C GLU A 72 17.30 8.29 -8.51
N LEU A 73 17.52 7.85 -7.28
CA LEU A 73 17.83 6.46 -6.96
C LEU A 73 16.54 5.73 -6.59
N ARG A 74 16.21 4.61 -7.25
CA ARG A 74 15.00 3.82 -6.97
C ARG A 74 15.34 2.52 -6.28
N LEU A 75 14.57 2.16 -5.26
CA LEU A 75 14.70 0.86 -4.60
C LEU A 75 14.24 -0.26 -5.54
N LYS A 76 15.00 -1.36 -5.60
CA LYS A 76 14.65 -2.55 -6.41
C LYS A 76 13.69 -3.52 -5.70
N ASP A 77 13.56 -3.39 -4.38
CA ASP A 77 12.81 -4.32 -3.55
C ASP A 77 11.30 -4.29 -3.86
N LYS A 78 10.83 -5.34 -4.53
CA LYS A 78 9.43 -5.50 -4.93
C LYS A 78 8.50 -5.81 -3.74
N GLN A 79 9.03 -6.32 -2.64
CA GLN A 79 8.24 -6.64 -1.45
C GLN A 79 7.81 -5.36 -0.74
N ALA A 80 8.74 -4.42 -0.54
CA ALA A 80 8.47 -3.10 0.02
C ALA A 80 7.50 -2.30 -0.85
N ILE A 81 7.74 -2.27 -2.17
CA ILE A 81 6.86 -1.56 -3.11
C ILE A 81 5.47 -2.19 -3.14
N GLY A 82 5.39 -3.52 -3.29
CA GLY A 82 4.12 -4.24 -3.34
C GLY A 82 3.32 -4.11 -2.04
N LEU A 83 3.97 -4.07 -0.88
CA LEU A 83 3.31 -3.81 0.40
C LEU A 83 2.68 -2.41 0.43
N LEU A 84 3.45 -1.38 0.07
CA LEU A 84 2.95 -0.01 0.07
C LEU A 84 1.82 0.18 -0.96
N GLU A 85 1.98 -0.37 -2.17
CA GLU A 85 0.93 -0.36 -3.19
C GLU A 85 -0.33 -1.11 -2.70
N PHE A 86 -0.17 -2.26 -2.05
CA PHE A 86 -1.30 -2.99 -1.47
C PHE A 86 -2.03 -2.12 -0.45
N LEU A 87 -1.33 -1.43 0.45
CA LEU A 87 -1.95 -0.60 1.48
C LEU A 87 -2.64 0.64 0.90
N THR A 88 -2.00 1.30 -0.07
CA THR A 88 -2.52 2.56 -0.61
C THR A 88 -3.63 2.36 -1.63
N ASN A 89 -3.72 1.19 -2.26
CA ASN A 89 -4.82 0.87 -3.18
C ASN A 89 -6.10 0.41 -2.45
N ASP A 90 -6.46 1.07 -1.35
CA ASP A 90 -7.66 0.80 -0.54
C ASP A 90 -8.81 1.74 -0.97
N PRO A 91 -10.00 1.23 -1.32
CA PRO A 91 -11.15 2.04 -1.72
C PRO A 91 -11.54 3.09 -0.68
N LYS A 92 -11.47 2.75 0.61
CA LYS A 92 -11.79 3.71 1.68
C LYS A 92 -10.75 4.83 1.74
N PHE A 93 -9.49 4.52 1.39
CA PHE A 93 -8.46 5.54 1.26
C PHE A 93 -8.70 6.41 0.02
N PHE A 94 -9.10 5.82 -1.10
CA PHE A 94 -9.46 6.57 -2.31
C PHE A 94 -10.62 7.53 -2.06
N GLU A 95 -11.73 7.06 -1.50
CA GLU A 95 -12.89 7.89 -1.15
C GLU A 95 -12.49 9.08 -0.25
N LEU A 96 -11.56 8.85 0.67
CA LEU A 96 -11.05 9.90 1.54
C LEU A 96 -10.20 10.93 0.77
N ILE A 97 -9.29 10.49 -0.10
CA ILE A 97 -8.49 11.38 -0.94
C ILE A 97 -9.38 12.16 -1.90
N GLU A 98 -10.40 11.52 -2.49
CA GLU A 98 -11.41 12.15 -3.33
C GLU A 98 -12.12 13.28 -2.59
N LYS A 99 -12.56 13.04 -1.34
CA LYS A 99 -13.18 14.05 -0.48
C LYS A 99 -12.24 15.22 -0.17
N ILE A 100 -11.02 14.92 0.30
CA ILE A 100 -10.04 15.94 0.69
C ILE A 100 -9.61 16.80 -0.50
N THR A 101 -9.56 16.22 -1.70
CA THR A 101 -9.03 16.91 -2.88
C THR A 101 -10.10 17.43 -3.83
N SER A 102 -11.37 17.08 -3.58
CA SER A 102 -12.48 17.24 -4.54
C SER A 102 -12.16 16.65 -5.92
N SER A 103 -11.40 15.55 -5.96
CA SER A 103 -11.05 14.90 -7.20
C SER A 103 -12.20 14.05 -7.73
N LYS A 104 -12.14 13.70 -9.02
CA LYS A 104 -12.98 12.62 -9.57
C LYS A 104 -12.61 11.29 -8.92
N LYS A 105 -13.39 10.26 -9.22
CA LYS A 105 -13.13 8.88 -8.79
C LYS A 105 -11.72 8.43 -9.15
N ILE A 106 -11.04 7.86 -8.19
CA ILE A 106 -9.70 7.29 -8.31
C ILE A 106 -9.83 5.82 -8.71
N GLY A 107 -9.10 5.44 -9.77
CA GLY A 107 -9.00 4.07 -10.25
C GLY A 107 -7.90 3.27 -9.55
N CYS A 108 -6.72 3.86 -9.35
CA CYS A 108 -5.64 3.25 -8.58
C CYS A 108 -4.60 4.26 -8.08
N PHE A 109 -3.66 3.77 -7.26
CA PHE A 109 -2.40 4.43 -6.92
C PHE A 109 -1.22 3.62 -7.45
N SER A 110 -0.24 4.28 -8.06
CA SER A 110 1.05 3.65 -8.42
C SER A 110 2.18 4.50 -7.90
N GLY A 111 3.17 3.85 -7.29
CA GLY A 111 4.26 4.55 -6.62
C GLY A 111 5.58 3.80 -6.67
N ARG A 112 6.59 4.47 -6.13
CA ARG A 112 7.96 3.97 -6.01
C ARG A 112 8.61 4.51 -4.76
N ILE A 113 9.51 3.72 -4.17
CA ILE A 113 10.45 4.22 -3.18
C ILE A 113 11.66 4.78 -3.92
N TYR A 114 11.93 6.07 -3.71
CA TYR A 114 13.06 6.76 -4.29
C TYR A 114 13.89 7.47 -3.22
N ARG A 115 15.13 7.77 -3.59
CA ARG A 115 16.11 8.44 -2.76
C ARG A 115 16.76 9.58 -3.54
N LEU A 116 16.78 10.75 -2.92
CA LEU A 116 17.60 11.89 -3.30
C LEU A 116 18.79 11.95 -2.33
N SER A 117 19.97 12.08 -2.89
CA SER A 117 21.24 12.00 -2.17
C SER A 117 22.09 13.23 -2.47
N PRO A 118 22.72 13.85 -1.47
CA PRO A 118 23.67 14.94 -1.70
C PRO A 118 24.88 14.48 -2.52
N ASP A 119 25.33 13.23 -2.31
CA ASP A 119 26.56 12.70 -2.91
C ASP A 119 26.32 11.93 -4.23
N ALA A 120 25.06 11.75 -4.61
CA ALA A 120 24.72 11.18 -5.91
C ALA A 120 24.01 12.27 -6.68
N ASP A 121 24.53 12.64 -7.85
CA ASP A 121 23.96 13.58 -8.81
C ASP A 121 22.48 13.27 -9.08
N THR A 122 21.62 13.70 -8.17
CA THR A 122 20.19 13.43 -8.08
C THR A 122 19.50 14.77 -7.92
N LEU A 123 18.48 14.97 -8.73
CA LEU A 123 17.81 16.25 -8.87
C LEU A 123 16.36 15.96 -9.23
N ASP A 124 15.47 16.71 -8.61
CA ASP A 124 14.10 16.80 -9.06
C ASP A 124 13.88 18.18 -9.69
N ALA A 125 13.86 18.23 -11.02
CA ALA A 125 13.68 19.47 -11.76
C ALA A 125 12.19 19.82 -11.88
N TRP A 126 11.86 21.12 -11.95
CA TRP A 126 10.48 21.64 -12.09
C TRP A 126 9.65 20.90 -13.16
N HIS A 127 8.49 20.36 -12.77
CA HIS A 127 7.56 19.63 -13.63
C HIS A 127 6.11 19.69 -13.09
N ASP A 128 5.12 19.34 -13.90
CA ASP A 128 3.70 19.43 -13.54
C ASP A 128 3.05 18.07 -13.20
N ASP A 129 3.66 16.95 -13.64
CA ASP A 129 3.09 15.60 -13.61
C ASP A 129 1.73 15.46 -14.33
N ASN A 130 1.35 16.40 -15.18
CA ASN A 130 0.05 16.43 -15.85
C ASN A 130 0.02 15.56 -17.11
N VAL A 131 0.26 14.26 -16.93
CA VAL A 131 0.32 13.22 -17.98
C VAL A 131 -0.36 11.94 -17.52
N ASP A 132 -0.60 11.00 -18.43
CA ASP A 132 -1.01 9.62 -18.13
C ASP A 132 -2.22 9.48 -17.19
N ASN A 133 -3.20 10.39 -17.24
CA ASN A 133 -4.37 10.40 -16.34
C ASN A 133 -4.04 10.52 -14.84
N ARG A 134 -2.86 11.04 -14.49
CA ARG A 134 -2.51 11.38 -13.11
C ARG A 134 -3.40 12.51 -12.63
N MET A 135 -3.86 12.40 -11.38
CA MET A 135 -4.82 13.35 -10.82
C MET A 135 -4.26 14.10 -9.62
N ILE A 136 -3.61 13.36 -8.72
CA ILE A 136 -3.13 13.84 -7.43
C ILE A 136 -1.82 13.11 -7.13
N ALA A 137 -0.84 13.82 -6.58
CA ALA A 137 0.41 13.23 -6.16
C ALA A 137 0.45 13.03 -4.64
N MET A 138 1.15 11.99 -4.20
CA MET A 138 1.44 11.73 -2.79
C MET A 138 2.92 11.46 -2.59
N SER A 139 3.51 12.00 -1.52
CA SER A 139 4.85 11.64 -1.05
C SER A 139 4.85 11.38 0.45
N VAL A 140 5.21 10.17 0.85
CA VAL A 140 5.41 9.73 2.23
C VAL A 140 6.90 9.76 2.55
N ASN A 141 7.29 10.45 3.62
CA ASN A 141 8.67 10.48 4.07
C ASN A 141 9.05 9.18 4.77
N LEU A 142 10.12 8.54 4.29
CA LEU A 142 10.67 7.30 4.82
C LEU A 142 12.11 7.48 5.31
N SER A 143 12.61 8.71 5.44
CA SER A 143 13.90 8.96 6.07
C SER A 143 13.81 8.88 7.59
N THR A 144 14.78 8.18 8.17
CA THR A 144 15.01 8.12 9.62
C THR A 144 16.06 9.14 10.08
N GLU A 145 16.98 9.51 9.19
CA GLU A 145 17.99 10.55 9.43
C GLU A 145 17.44 11.94 9.12
N VAL A 146 17.93 12.94 9.86
CA VAL A 146 17.64 14.35 9.60
C VAL A 146 18.44 14.81 8.39
N TYR A 147 17.75 15.39 7.40
CA TYR A 147 18.35 15.96 6.20
C TYR A 147 17.93 17.43 6.02
N GLU A 148 18.75 18.19 5.30
CA GLU A 148 18.44 19.58 4.90
C GLU A 148 17.98 19.62 3.44
N GLY A 149 17.14 20.60 3.10
CA GLY A 149 16.57 20.71 1.77
C GLY A 149 15.47 19.67 1.57
N GLY A 150 15.42 19.03 0.40
CA GLY A 150 14.43 17.99 0.12
C GLY A 150 12.96 18.40 0.33
N SER A 151 12.67 19.70 0.23
CA SER A 151 11.34 20.27 0.46
C SER A 151 10.56 20.29 -0.83
N LEU A 152 9.25 20.01 -0.78
CA LEU A 152 8.38 20.18 -1.93
C LEU A 152 8.16 21.67 -2.15
N GLN A 153 8.51 22.19 -3.32
CA GLN A 153 8.13 23.53 -3.75
C GLN A 153 7.08 23.41 -4.84
N ILE A 154 6.05 24.23 -4.75
CA ILE A 154 5.01 24.40 -5.79
C ILE A 154 5.08 25.85 -6.25
N LYS A 155 5.10 26.04 -7.56
CA LYS A 155 5.07 27.37 -8.19
C LYS A 155 3.89 27.47 -9.15
N ASP A 156 3.41 28.70 -9.30
CA ASP A 156 2.49 29.04 -10.37
C ASP A 156 3.26 29.09 -11.69
N PHE A 157 2.84 28.30 -12.68
CA PHE A 157 3.53 28.16 -13.96
C PHE A 157 3.55 29.47 -14.76
N THR A 158 2.50 30.29 -14.63
CA THR A 158 2.33 31.50 -15.45
C THR A 158 3.19 32.64 -14.95
N THR A 159 3.32 32.77 -13.63
CA THR A 159 4.04 33.87 -12.97
C THR A 159 5.46 33.48 -12.53
N ASP A 160 5.81 32.20 -12.60
CA ASP A 160 7.06 31.60 -12.12
C ASP A 160 7.32 31.81 -10.62
N LYS A 161 6.30 32.20 -9.86
CA LYS A 161 6.40 32.45 -8.42
C LYS A 161 6.19 31.16 -7.63
N ILE A 162 7.12 30.87 -6.72
CA ILE A 162 6.91 29.84 -5.70
C ILE A 162 5.79 30.30 -4.78
N ILE A 163 4.70 29.54 -4.77
CA ILE A 163 3.51 29.83 -3.95
C ILE A 163 3.48 29.00 -2.67
N GLN A 164 4.20 27.87 -2.64
CA GLN A 164 4.26 26.99 -1.47
C GLN A 164 5.64 26.34 -1.35
N GLU A 165 6.08 26.16 -0.11
CA GLU A 165 7.23 25.32 0.24
C GLU A 165 6.88 24.47 1.46
N VAL A 166 6.94 23.15 1.31
CA VAL A 166 6.43 22.17 2.29
C VAL A 166 7.56 21.24 2.72
N LYS A 167 7.88 21.31 4.02
CA LYS A 167 8.79 20.38 4.67
C LYS A 167 8.05 19.12 5.11
N ASN A 168 8.44 17.97 4.56
CA ASN A 168 7.92 16.67 4.98
C ASN A 168 9.01 15.83 5.66
N THR A 169 9.36 16.19 6.89
CA THR A 169 10.47 15.55 7.64
C THR A 169 10.01 14.53 8.68
N GLY A 170 8.70 14.44 8.97
CA GLY A 170 8.18 13.47 9.94
C GLY A 170 8.19 12.06 9.34
N PHE A 171 8.69 11.08 10.09
CA PHE A 171 8.78 9.70 9.63
C PHE A 171 7.38 9.09 9.48
N GLY A 172 7.04 8.66 8.25
CA GLY A 172 5.71 8.18 7.90
C GLY A 172 4.66 9.26 7.61
N ASP A 173 5.03 10.55 7.67
CA ASP A 173 4.15 11.64 7.27
C ASP A 173 4.00 11.66 5.74
N ALA A 174 2.76 11.88 5.27
CA ALA A 174 2.48 12.07 3.85
C ALA A 174 2.18 13.54 3.54
N VAL A 175 2.59 13.98 2.36
CA VAL A 175 2.06 15.18 1.71
C VAL A 175 1.31 14.75 0.46
N ILE A 176 0.06 15.19 0.36
CA ILE A 176 -0.80 15.06 -0.82
C ILE A 176 -0.82 16.42 -1.51
N PHE A 177 -0.61 16.48 -2.82
CA PHE A 177 -0.59 17.74 -3.55
C PHE A 177 -1.20 17.65 -4.95
N ARG A 178 -1.69 18.80 -5.41
CA ARG A 178 -2.44 18.97 -6.65
C ARG A 178 -1.53 18.80 -7.87
N ILE A 179 -2.02 18.08 -8.86
CA ILE A 179 -1.51 18.10 -10.23
C ILE A 179 -2.40 19.01 -11.06
N SER A 180 -1.79 19.94 -11.80
CA SER A 180 -2.52 20.80 -12.72
C SER A 180 -1.60 21.41 -13.76
N ASN A 181 -2.16 21.81 -14.90
CA ASN A 181 -1.41 22.46 -15.99
C ASN A 181 -0.92 23.88 -15.66
N TYR A 182 -1.39 24.48 -14.57
CA TYR A 182 -0.94 25.81 -14.11
C TYR A 182 0.02 25.73 -12.91
N LEU A 183 0.40 24.51 -12.48
CA LEU A 183 1.32 24.31 -11.34
C LEU A 183 2.52 23.49 -11.78
N ASP A 184 3.69 24.03 -11.48
CA ASP A 184 4.93 23.26 -11.49
C ASP A 184 5.33 22.94 -10.06
N HIS A 185 6.01 21.83 -9.86
CA HIS A 185 6.58 21.45 -8.59
C HIS A 185 7.97 20.82 -8.73
N ARG A 186 8.68 20.77 -7.62
CA ARG A 186 9.94 20.05 -7.47
C ARG A 186 10.19 19.69 -6.02
N VAL A 187 11.11 18.78 -5.79
CA VAL A 187 11.79 18.61 -4.52
C VAL A 187 13.15 19.34 -4.57
N THR A 188 13.38 20.27 -3.64
CA THR A 188 14.66 20.98 -3.57
C THR A 188 15.81 20.01 -3.36
N GLU A 189 17.00 20.40 -3.80
CA GLU A 189 18.23 19.65 -3.55
C GLU A 189 18.35 19.25 -2.07
N VAL A 190 18.82 18.02 -1.82
CA VAL A 190 19.13 17.53 -0.49
C VAL A 190 20.57 17.88 -0.18
N LYS A 191 20.80 18.48 0.99
CA LYS A 191 22.13 18.94 1.42
C LYS A 191 22.61 18.15 2.64
N GLY A 192 23.92 18.17 2.85
CA GLY A 192 24.57 17.52 3.99
C GLY A 192 25.02 16.10 3.67
N LYS A 193 24.90 15.19 4.63
CA LYS A 193 25.33 13.78 4.51
C LYS A 193 24.17 12.78 4.47
N ALA A 194 23.01 13.18 4.98
CA ALA A 194 21.84 12.32 5.06
C ALA A 194 21.08 12.31 3.73
N HIS A 195 20.44 11.18 3.44
CA HIS A 195 19.59 11.04 2.26
C HIS A 195 18.12 11.35 2.57
N ARG A 196 17.39 11.85 1.57
CA ARG A 196 15.92 11.87 1.59
C ARG A 196 15.39 10.64 0.89
N THR A 197 14.78 9.71 1.63
CA THR A 197 14.09 8.54 1.08
C THR A 197 12.59 8.73 1.24
N ALA A 198 11.83 8.53 0.16
CA ALA A 198 10.38 8.69 0.18
C ALA A 198 9.69 7.62 -0.67
N TYR A 199 8.48 7.24 -0.25
CA TYR A 199 7.54 6.56 -1.13
C TYR A 199 6.65 7.62 -1.75
N ALA A 200 6.73 7.79 -3.07
CA ALA A 200 5.87 8.74 -3.76
C ALA A 200 5.34 8.19 -5.07
N GLY A 201 4.26 8.78 -5.54
CA GLY A 201 3.52 8.30 -6.69
C GLY A 201 2.24 9.11 -6.92
N TRP A 202 1.36 8.55 -7.72
CA TRP A 202 0.19 9.24 -8.22
C TRP A 202 -1.07 8.41 -8.03
N PHE A 203 -2.15 9.10 -7.69
CA PHE A 203 -3.51 8.61 -7.90
C PHE A 203 -3.91 8.90 -9.34
N PHE A 204 -4.58 7.94 -9.95
CA PHE A 204 -5.00 8.00 -11.33
C PHE A 204 -6.49 7.78 -11.48
N SER A 205 -7.08 8.29 -12.57
CA SER A 205 -8.53 8.14 -12.82
C SER A 205 -8.94 6.73 -13.21
N GLU A 206 -8.03 5.98 -13.84
CA GLU A 206 -8.26 4.63 -14.34
C GLU A 206 -7.22 3.66 -13.76
N PRO A 207 -7.58 2.39 -13.53
CA PRO A 207 -6.61 1.39 -13.08
C PRO A 207 -5.60 1.04 -14.20
N PHE A 208 -4.30 1.10 -13.90
CA PHE A 208 -3.22 0.64 -14.80
C PHE A 208 -2.95 -0.87 -14.71
N TYR A 209 -3.52 -1.53 -13.71
CA TYR A 209 -3.20 -2.90 -13.37
C TYR A 209 -4.35 -3.83 -13.71
N LYS A 210 -4.03 -4.98 -14.30
CA LYS A 210 -4.86 -6.17 -14.09
C LYS A 210 -4.72 -6.53 -12.61
N PRO A 211 -5.82 -6.73 -11.87
CA PRO A 211 -5.71 -7.17 -10.49
C PRO A 211 -4.84 -8.41 -10.41
N VAL A 212 -3.69 -8.32 -9.72
CA VAL A 212 -2.91 -9.50 -9.32
C VAL A 212 -3.61 -10.13 -8.11
N PHE A 213 -4.91 -10.37 -8.24
CA PHE A 213 -5.66 -11.16 -7.28
C PHE A 213 -5.62 -12.58 -7.81
N LYS A 214 -4.76 -13.39 -7.22
CA LYS A 214 -4.89 -14.84 -7.37
C LYS A 214 -6.07 -15.24 -6.48
N PRO A 215 -7.15 -15.85 -7.00
CA PRO A 215 -8.13 -16.45 -6.10
C PRO A 215 -7.42 -17.51 -5.27
N VAL A 216 -7.63 -17.51 -3.95
CA VAL A 216 -7.37 -18.68 -3.10
C VAL A 216 -8.73 -19.33 -2.91
N ALA A 217 -8.82 -20.59 -3.27
CA ALA A 217 -10.04 -21.32 -3.54
C ALA A 217 -10.79 -20.78 -4.78
N LYS A 218 -10.65 -21.48 -5.90
CA LYS A 218 -11.72 -21.51 -6.89
C LYS A 218 -13.00 -21.94 -6.16
N ASN A 219 -14.15 -21.36 -6.48
CA ASN A 219 -15.43 -21.96 -6.10
C ASN A 219 -15.49 -23.34 -6.76
N ARG A 220 -15.04 -24.39 -6.06
CA ARG A 220 -15.05 -25.78 -6.54
C ARG A 220 -16.45 -26.32 -6.33
N THR A 221 -17.44 -25.69 -6.94
CA THR A 221 -18.80 -26.22 -7.01
C THR A 221 -18.83 -27.27 -8.11
N ASN A 222 -19.04 -28.53 -7.71
CA ASN A 222 -19.37 -29.69 -8.54
C ASN A 222 -18.28 -30.30 -9.45
N ASP A 223 -17.00 -29.97 -9.27
CA ASP A 223 -15.95 -30.69 -10.00
C ASP A 223 -15.41 -31.87 -9.18
N ASN A 224 -15.63 -33.09 -9.67
CA ASN A 224 -15.18 -34.36 -9.08
C ASN A 224 -13.65 -34.54 -9.12
N SER A 225 -12.86 -33.49 -9.34
CA SER A 225 -11.41 -33.51 -9.57
C SER A 225 -10.56 -33.57 -8.30
N TYR A 226 -11.07 -34.21 -7.24
CA TYR A 226 -10.26 -34.54 -6.07
C TYR A 226 -9.45 -35.81 -6.35
N GLU A 227 -8.45 -35.71 -7.23
CA GLU A 227 -7.66 -36.86 -7.68
C GLU A 227 -6.91 -37.55 -6.51
N LYS A 228 -6.61 -36.81 -5.43
CA LYS A 228 -6.07 -37.35 -4.17
C LYS A 228 -6.19 -36.34 -3.01
N LEU A 229 -6.76 -36.76 -1.88
CA LEU A 229 -6.82 -35.95 -0.66
C LEU A 229 -5.40 -35.53 -0.20
N PRO A 230 -5.19 -34.27 0.20
CA PRO A 230 -3.92 -33.84 0.78
C PRO A 230 -3.58 -34.67 2.02
N GLN A 231 -2.32 -35.04 2.18
CA GLN A 231 -1.84 -35.75 3.38
C GLN A 231 -1.64 -34.76 4.55
N VAL A 232 -2.74 -34.22 5.07
CA VAL A 232 -2.76 -33.35 6.26
C VAL A 232 -3.56 -34.07 7.35
N GLN A 233 -2.97 -34.23 8.54
CA GLN A 233 -3.63 -34.90 9.66
C GLN A 233 -4.62 -33.98 10.35
N LEU A 234 -5.76 -34.51 10.82
CA LEU A 234 -6.74 -33.72 11.58
C LEU A 234 -6.19 -33.18 12.91
N SER A 235 -5.17 -33.83 13.47
CA SER A 235 -4.45 -33.40 14.67
C SER A 235 -3.36 -32.36 14.39
N ALA A 236 -3.01 -32.10 13.13
CA ALA A 236 -1.98 -31.13 12.79
C ALA A 236 -2.40 -29.73 13.23
N SER A 237 -1.44 -28.96 13.75
CA SER A 237 -1.64 -27.57 14.14
C SER A 237 -1.55 -26.68 12.91
N VAL A 238 -2.58 -25.87 12.70
CA VAL A 238 -2.64 -24.82 11.69
C VAL A 238 -2.41 -23.48 12.35
N LYS A 239 -1.54 -22.64 11.77
CA LYS A 239 -1.23 -21.30 12.28
C LYS A 239 -1.26 -20.29 11.13
N LYS A 240 -1.82 -19.10 11.38
CA LYS A 240 -1.71 -17.97 10.45
C LYS A 240 -0.28 -17.48 10.37
N ASN A 241 0.20 -17.20 9.16
CA ASN A 241 1.48 -16.52 9.00
C ASN A 241 1.41 -15.08 9.53
N ARG A 242 2.37 -14.70 10.39
CA ARG A 242 2.37 -13.42 11.10
C ARG A 242 2.56 -12.19 10.21
N ASN A 243 3.14 -12.39 9.02
CA ASN A 243 3.52 -11.31 8.12
C ASN A 243 2.49 -11.03 7.03
N LEU A 244 1.23 -11.39 7.26
CA LEU A 244 0.14 -11.12 6.33
C LEU A 244 -0.43 -9.73 6.55
N PHE A 245 -0.80 -9.10 5.44
CA PHE A 245 -1.54 -7.84 5.41
C PHE A 245 -2.91 -8.13 4.84
N SER A 246 -3.94 -7.46 5.34
CA SER A 246 -5.29 -7.74 4.86
C SER A 246 -6.16 -6.51 4.86
N LYS A 247 -7.11 -6.46 3.93
CA LYS A 247 -8.15 -5.42 3.90
C LYS A 247 -9.39 -5.94 3.18
N TYR A 248 -10.53 -5.32 3.43
CA TYR A 248 -11.72 -5.61 2.65
C TYR A 248 -11.73 -4.79 1.36
N PHE A 249 -12.02 -5.47 0.25
CA PHE A 249 -12.24 -4.88 -1.06
C PHE A 249 -13.40 -5.62 -1.73
N ASN A 250 -14.39 -4.88 -2.23
CA ASN A 250 -15.62 -5.45 -2.81
C ASN A 250 -16.24 -6.58 -1.95
N GLU A 251 -16.40 -6.31 -0.65
CA GLU A 251 -17.00 -7.23 0.34
C GLU A 251 -16.22 -8.55 0.57
N ARG A 252 -15.00 -8.65 0.06
CA ARG A 252 -14.13 -9.81 0.28
C ARG A 252 -12.88 -9.42 1.04
N LEU A 253 -12.39 -10.32 1.88
CA LEU A 253 -11.09 -10.17 2.51
C LEU A 253 -9.98 -10.42 1.47
N HIS A 254 -9.19 -9.40 1.19
CA HIS A 254 -7.97 -9.51 0.40
C HIS A 254 -6.77 -9.63 1.34
N VAL A 255 -5.91 -10.62 1.09
CA VAL A 255 -4.73 -10.91 1.91
C VAL A 255 -3.48 -10.83 1.04
N PHE A 256 -2.51 -10.04 1.48
CA PHE A 256 -1.23 -9.87 0.84
C PHE A 256 -0.12 -10.51 1.68
N ASN A 257 0.68 -11.34 1.02
CA ASN A 257 1.91 -11.87 1.57
C ASN A 257 3.10 -11.09 0.96
N PRO A 258 3.83 -10.28 1.74
CA PRO A 258 4.94 -9.48 1.24
C PRO A 258 6.11 -10.31 0.73
N PHE A 259 6.32 -11.53 1.25
CA PHE A 259 7.42 -12.38 0.82
C PHE A 259 7.20 -12.92 -0.58
N SER A 260 5.99 -13.41 -0.87
CA SER A 260 5.61 -13.92 -2.19
C SER A 260 5.12 -12.81 -3.13
N THR A 261 4.94 -11.58 -2.64
CA THR A 261 4.34 -10.44 -3.36
C THR A 261 2.96 -10.74 -3.96
N SER A 262 2.29 -11.78 -3.47
CA SER A 262 1.01 -12.24 -3.99
C SER A 262 -0.13 -11.71 -3.13
N CYS A 263 -1.22 -11.33 -3.80
CA CYS A 263 -2.46 -10.90 -3.18
C CYS A 263 -3.58 -11.89 -3.51
N PHE A 264 -4.38 -12.22 -2.51
CA PHE A 264 -5.39 -13.26 -2.57
C PHE A 264 -6.74 -12.74 -2.11
N ALA A 265 -7.78 -12.96 -2.91
CA ALA A 265 -9.15 -12.68 -2.51
C ALA A 265 -9.76 -13.94 -1.91
N LEU A 266 -10.15 -13.89 -0.64
CA LEU A 266 -10.75 -15.01 0.06
C LEU A 266 -12.28 -14.99 -0.09
N ASN A 267 -12.86 -16.18 -0.17
CA ASN A 267 -14.30 -16.36 0.02
C ASN A 267 -14.64 -16.43 1.51
N ALA A 268 -15.93 -16.52 1.85
CA ALA A 268 -16.39 -16.56 3.24
C ALA A 268 -15.73 -17.67 4.09
N VAL A 269 -15.50 -18.85 3.51
CA VAL A 269 -14.86 -19.97 4.21
C VAL A 269 -13.38 -19.69 4.46
N GLY A 270 -12.63 -19.25 3.46
CA GLY A 270 -11.20 -18.92 3.60
C GLY A 270 -10.96 -17.76 4.57
N GLU A 271 -11.81 -16.74 4.52
CA GLU A 271 -11.83 -15.65 5.50
C GLU A 271 -12.06 -16.20 6.91
N ARG A 272 -13.07 -17.07 7.08
CA ARG A 272 -13.39 -17.61 8.39
C ARG A 272 -12.28 -18.47 8.96
N VAL A 273 -11.67 -19.31 8.13
CA VAL A 273 -10.49 -20.10 8.51
C VAL A 273 -9.40 -19.17 9.06
N LEU A 274 -9.04 -18.10 8.33
CA LEU A 274 -8.02 -17.14 8.80
C LEU A 274 -8.37 -16.45 10.12
N GLN A 275 -9.63 -16.13 10.35
CA GLN A 275 -10.08 -15.52 11.60
C GLN A 275 -9.99 -16.49 12.79
N VAL A 276 -10.30 -17.77 12.57
CA VAL A 276 -10.23 -18.80 13.61
C VAL A 276 -8.78 -19.06 14.03
N ILE A 277 -7.87 -19.13 13.06
CA ILE A 277 -6.46 -19.47 13.31
C ILE A 277 -5.57 -18.27 13.70
N ASP A 278 -6.16 -17.17 14.15
CA ASP A 278 -5.41 -16.07 14.81
C ASP A 278 -4.67 -16.58 16.08
N LYS A 279 -5.10 -17.73 16.62
CA LYS A 279 -4.33 -18.58 17.52
C LYS A 279 -4.09 -19.95 16.86
N PRO A 280 -3.03 -20.70 17.23
CA PRO A 280 -2.85 -22.07 16.74
C PRO A 280 -4.07 -22.93 17.07
N PHE A 281 -4.64 -23.57 16.05
CA PHE A 281 -5.77 -24.50 16.14
C PHE A 281 -5.40 -25.79 15.41
N THR A 282 -5.93 -26.93 15.85
CA THR A 282 -5.87 -28.16 15.06
C THR A 282 -6.82 -28.08 13.87
N VAL A 283 -6.52 -28.82 12.79
CA VAL A 283 -7.43 -28.95 11.64
C VAL A 283 -8.83 -29.41 12.08
N SER A 284 -8.91 -30.34 13.04
CA SER A 284 -10.17 -30.82 13.63
C SER A 284 -10.95 -29.71 14.32
N GLU A 285 -10.29 -28.83 15.07
CA GLU A 285 -10.95 -27.70 15.73
C GLU A 285 -11.47 -26.69 14.71
N VAL A 286 -10.69 -26.38 13.65
CA VAL A 286 -11.16 -25.52 12.55
C VAL A 286 -12.40 -26.13 11.89
N LYS A 287 -12.36 -27.43 11.57
CA LYS A 287 -13.52 -28.16 11.00
C LYS A 287 -14.76 -28.01 11.88
N ASN A 288 -14.62 -28.21 13.18
CA ASN A 288 -15.72 -28.12 14.13
C ASN A 288 -16.31 -26.70 14.24
N VAL A 289 -15.51 -25.66 14.00
CA VAL A 289 -16.03 -24.28 13.91
C VAL A 289 -16.83 -24.12 12.62
N LEU A 290 -16.30 -24.59 11.48
CA LEU A 290 -16.99 -24.47 10.19
C LEU A 290 -18.33 -25.21 10.18
N LEU A 291 -18.41 -26.43 10.72
CA LEU A 291 -19.66 -27.21 10.79
C LEU A 291 -20.74 -26.56 11.66
N LYS A 292 -20.38 -25.66 12.58
CA LYS A 292 -21.35 -24.92 13.40
C LYS A 292 -21.90 -23.69 12.68
N GLU A 293 -21.15 -23.14 11.74
CA GLU A 293 -21.43 -21.86 11.11
C GLU A 293 -21.96 -21.99 9.68
N PHE A 294 -21.61 -23.08 9.00
CA PHE A 294 -21.99 -23.36 7.62
C PHE A 294 -22.82 -24.64 7.57
N ASP A 295 -23.92 -24.60 6.81
CA ASP A 295 -24.78 -25.76 6.55
C ASP A 295 -24.12 -26.66 5.49
N ILE A 296 -23.23 -27.53 5.94
CA ILE A 296 -22.42 -28.43 5.09
C ILE A 296 -22.25 -29.79 5.75
N GLU A 297 -22.28 -30.85 4.94
CA GLU A 297 -22.03 -32.22 5.39
C GLU A 297 -20.61 -32.39 5.95
N THR A 298 -20.48 -33.22 6.99
CA THR A 298 -19.23 -33.39 7.74
C THR A 298 -18.06 -33.84 6.87
N GLU A 299 -18.30 -34.83 5.99
CA GLU A 299 -17.28 -35.38 5.10
C GLU A 299 -16.84 -34.36 4.04
N GLN A 300 -17.79 -33.60 3.49
CA GLN A 300 -17.51 -32.55 2.51
C GLN A 300 -16.72 -31.39 3.14
N CYS A 301 -17.09 -30.97 4.35
CA CYS A 301 -16.38 -29.94 5.09
C CYS A 301 -14.91 -30.31 5.33
N GLU A 302 -14.65 -31.56 5.75
CA GLU A 302 -13.29 -32.05 5.95
C GLU A 302 -12.47 -31.99 4.67
N LYS A 303 -13.01 -32.54 3.58
CA LYS A 303 -12.35 -32.57 2.29
C LYS A 303 -11.99 -31.16 1.82
N ASP A 304 -12.97 -30.26 1.80
CA ASP A 304 -12.77 -28.88 1.36
C ASP A 304 -11.78 -28.12 2.23
N LEU A 305 -11.85 -28.31 3.55
CA LEU A 305 -10.91 -27.71 4.48
C LEU A 305 -9.48 -28.18 4.21
N LEU A 306 -9.24 -29.48 4.01
CA LEU A 306 -7.90 -30.01 3.74
C LEU A 306 -7.30 -29.44 2.44
N TYR A 307 -8.10 -29.33 1.37
CA TYR A 307 -7.64 -28.70 0.12
C TYR A 307 -7.38 -27.21 0.27
N LEU A 308 -8.27 -26.49 0.97
CA LEU A 308 -8.11 -25.08 1.24
C LEU A 308 -6.85 -24.81 2.06
N LEU A 309 -6.64 -25.57 3.15
CA LEU A 309 -5.45 -25.43 4.00
C LEU A 309 -4.16 -25.72 3.21
N LYS A 310 -4.17 -26.73 2.34
CA LYS A 310 -3.02 -27.02 1.48
C LYS A 310 -2.73 -25.88 0.51
N GLU A 311 -3.75 -25.35 -0.14
CA GLU A 311 -3.62 -24.21 -1.05
C GLU A 311 -3.14 -22.94 -0.29
N MET A 312 -3.65 -22.72 0.91
CA MET A 312 -3.22 -21.61 1.78
C MET A 312 -1.77 -21.78 2.24
N GLU A 313 -1.33 -23.00 2.57
CA GLU A 313 0.05 -23.31 2.94
C GLU A 313 1.01 -23.07 1.77
N GLU A 314 0.68 -23.58 0.58
CA GLU A 314 1.46 -23.40 -0.66
C GLU A 314 1.64 -21.92 -1.03
N ASN A 315 0.64 -21.09 -0.71
CA ASN A 315 0.67 -19.65 -0.92
C ASN A 315 1.28 -18.86 0.26
N GLY A 316 1.72 -19.55 1.30
CA GLY A 316 2.33 -18.96 2.50
C GLY A 316 1.35 -18.10 3.29
N LEU A 317 0.07 -18.47 3.34
CA LEU A 317 -0.93 -17.85 4.21
C LEU A 317 -0.99 -18.50 5.60
N VAL A 318 -0.72 -19.81 5.65
CA VAL A 318 -0.70 -20.59 6.89
C VAL A 318 0.54 -21.47 6.95
N SER A 319 0.88 -21.95 8.14
CA SER A 319 1.76 -23.11 8.34
C SER A 319 0.95 -24.25 8.95
N ILE A 320 1.28 -25.49 8.56
CA ILE A 320 0.70 -26.72 9.09
C ILE A 320 1.85 -27.52 9.71
N GLU A 321 1.72 -27.86 11.00
CA GLU A 321 2.76 -28.50 11.83
C GLU A 321 2.25 -29.75 12.56
#